data_AF-A0A0J1BCF6-F1
#
_entry.id   AF-A0A0J1BCF6-F1
#
_cell.length_a   1.000
_cell.length_b   1.000
_cell.length_c   1.000
_cell.angle_alpha   90.00
_cell.angle_beta   90.00
_cell.angle_gamma   90.00
#
_symmetry.space_group_name_H-M   'P 1'
#
loop_
_entity.id
_entity.type
_entity.pdbx_description
1 polymer ?
#
loop_
_entity_poly.entity_id
_entity_poly.type
_entity_poly.pdbx_seq_one_letter_code
_entity_poly.pdbx_strand_id
1 'polypeptide(L)'
;MAPDLPDLPIPPCPRCDSKAWRHTATGIVCANEHALRPSLLVPRDAPKPTDFTWDGITGYAQVLHEPSLLQLRQHTNATMVHVILAHAAHTALAARHAALQDAHDALAAKHAGLIALYTDLVNAHRRLEGHVEALGGRVEALEGVQAGLFDVTVTVVPKVKVEGEGEGEDEEAA
;
A
#
# COMPACT_ATOMS: atom_id res chain seq x y z
N MET A 1 51.21 2.92 -48.07
CA MET A 1 51.66 4.24 -47.59
C MET A 1 50.57 4.78 -46.69
N ALA A 2 50.76 4.67 -45.37
CA ALA A 2 49.83 5.24 -44.40
C ALA A 2 50.14 6.74 -44.27
N PRO A 3 49.13 7.63 -44.16
CA PRO A 3 49.38 9.04 -43.96
C PRO A 3 49.97 9.28 -42.56
N ASP A 4 51.07 10.01 -42.50
CA ASP A 4 51.66 10.48 -41.25
C ASP A 4 50.65 11.38 -40.52
N LEU A 5 50.16 10.88 -39.38
CA LEU A 5 49.33 11.65 -38.45
C LEU A 5 50.20 12.74 -37.79
N PRO A 6 49.69 13.96 -37.59
CA PRO A 6 50.44 14.99 -36.87
C PRO A 6 50.68 14.59 -35.41
N ASP A 7 51.90 14.82 -34.93
CA ASP A 7 52.32 14.64 -33.54
C ASP A 7 51.52 15.56 -32.60
N LEU A 8 50.36 15.09 -32.16
CA LEU A 8 49.63 15.71 -31.05
C LEU A 8 50.39 15.42 -29.74
N PRO A 9 50.63 16.43 -28.88
CA PRO A 9 51.33 16.21 -27.62
C PRO A 9 50.49 15.36 -26.67
N ILE A 10 50.79 14.06 -26.60
CA ILE A 10 50.13 13.15 -25.65
C ILE A 10 50.61 13.51 -24.23
N PRO A 11 49.71 13.78 -23.29
CA PRO A 11 50.10 14.11 -21.91
C PRO A 11 50.84 12.94 -21.24
N PRO A 12 51.70 13.22 -20.24
CA PRO A 12 52.36 12.17 -19.47
C PRO A 12 51.33 11.28 -18.77
N CYS A 13 51.66 10.01 -18.59
CA CYS A 13 50.79 9.04 -17.93
C CYS A 13 50.48 9.50 -16.49
N PRO A 14 49.20 9.68 -16.10
CA PRO A 14 48.84 10.21 -14.78
C PRO A 14 49.18 9.28 -13.61
N ARG A 15 49.65 8.06 -13.89
CA ARG A 15 49.98 7.04 -12.89
C ARG A 15 51.48 6.85 -12.68
N CYS A 16 52.31 7.26 -13.63
CA CYS A 16 53.76 7.04 -13.57
C CYS A 16 54.60 8.10 -14.32
N ASP A 17 53.97 9.19 -14.77
CA ASP A 17 54.56 10.30 -15.53
C ASP A 17 55.33 9.94 -16.80
N SER A 18 55.24 8.69 -17.25
CA SER A 18 55.83 8.25 -18.52
C SER A 18 55.27 9.05 -19.69
N LYS A 19 56.17 9.64 -20.48
CA LYS A 19 55.85 10.30 -21.77
C LYS A 19 55.83 9.33 -22.95
N ALA A 20 56.30 8.10 -22.73
CA ALA A 20 56.34 7.06 -23.74
C ALA A 20 55.01 6.31 -23.78
N TRP A 21 54.39 6.31 -24.96
CA TRP A 21 53.11 5.66 -25.27
C TRP A 21 53.28 4.67 -26.43
N ARG A 22 52.53 3.58 -26.40
CA ARG A 22 52.49 2.57 -27.48
C ARG A 22 51.05 2.23 -27.82
N HIS A 23 50.79 2.04 -29.10
CA HIS A 23 49.50 1.60 -29.61
C HIS A 23 49.44 0.07 -29.60
N THR A 24 48.37 -0.48 -29.01
CA THR A 24 48.05 -1.91 -29.02
C THR A 24 46.68 -2.10 -29.67
N ALA A 25 46.35 -3.34 -30.05
CA ALA A 25 45.03 -3.66 -30.61
C ALA A 25 43.86 -3.29 -29.68
N THR A 26 44.11 -3.18 -28.38
CA THR A 26 43.12 -2.88 -27.34
C THR A 26 43.13 -1.42 -26.87
N GLY A 27 44.02 -0.57 -27.41
CA GLY A 27 44.12 0.85 -27.04
C GLY A 27 45.55 1.36 -26.86
N ILE A 28 45.68 2.56 -26.27
CA ILE A 28 46.96 3.21 -26.02
C ILE A 28 47.41 2.90 -24.59
N VAL A 29 48.64 2.38 -24.44
CA VAL A 29 49.24 2.05 -23.15
C VAL A 29 50.56 2.79 -22.96
N CYS A 30 50.88 3.18 -21.72
CA CYS A 30 52.18 3.79 -21.44
C CYS A 30 53.29 2.71 -21.43
N ALA A 31 54.56 3.12 -21.36
CA ALA A 31 55.70 2.20 -21.24
C ALA A 31 55.60 1.22 -20.06
N ASN A 32 54.86 1.58 -19.01
CA ASN A 32 54.60 0.76 -17.82
C ASN A 32 53.21 0.08 -17.86
N GLU A 33 52.64 -0.15 -19.06
CA GLU A 33 51.41 -0.92 -19.31
C GLU A 33 50.11 -0.33 -18.71
N HIS A 34 50.11 0.93 -18.30
CA HIS A 34 48.88 1.59 -17.89
C HIS A 34 48.06 2.02 -19.12
N ALA A 35 46.83 1.53 -19.20
CA ALA A 35 45.90 1.92 -20.25
C ALA A 35 45.44 3.37 -20.08
N LEU A 36 45.49 4.14 -21.17
CA LEU A 36 44.86 5.46 -21.22
C LEU A 36 43.35 5.25 -21.30
N ARG A 37 42.64 5.55 -20.20
CA ARG A 37 41.17 5.62 -20.24
C ARG A 37 40.76 6.78 -21.16
N PRO A 38 39.82 6.59 -22.09
CA PRO A 38 39.31 7.67 -22.95
C PRO A 38 38.83 8.90 -22.17
N SER A 39 38.38 8.70 -20.92
CA SER A 39 37.96 9.73 -19.98
C SER A 39 39.05 10.72 -19.55
N LEU A 40 40.34 10.41 -19.81
CA LEU A 40 41.49 11.23 -19.42
C LEU A 40 42.03 12.10 -20.58
N LEU A 41 41.40 12.05 -21.75
CA LEU A 41 41.64 12.99 -22.85
C LEU A 41 40.98 14.36 -22.62
N VAL A 42 40.33 14.56 -21.47
CA VAL A 42 39.83 15.88 -21.06
C VAL A 42 40.99 16.66 -20.43
N PRO A 43 41.38 17.82 -20.98
CA PRO A 43 42.43 18.66 -20.41
C PRO A 43 42.17 18.97 -18.94
N ARG A 44 43.22 18.89 -18.12
CA ARG A 44 43.16 19.11 -16.67
C ARG A 44 42.76 20.55 -16.29
N ASP A 45 42.82 21.46 -17.27
CA ASP A 45 42.44 22.88 -17.16
C ASP A 45 41.02 23.16 -17.67
N ALA A 46 40.16 22.14 -17.77
CA ALA A 46 38.76 22.34 -18.12
C ALA A 46 38.08 23.28 -17.09
N PRO A 47 37.43 24.37 -17.54
CA PRO A 47 36.76 25.29 -16.64
C PRO A 47 35.68 24.57 -15.84
N LYS A 48 35.50 24.97 -14.58
CA LYS A 48 34.47 24.41 -13.71
C LYS A 48 33.09 24.62 -14.36
N PRO A 49 32.12 23.71 -14.15
CA PRO A 49 30.82 23.74 -14.81
C PRO A 49 29.95 24.99 -14.50
N THR A 50 30.43 25.91 -13.66
CA THR A 50 29.79 27.20 -13.38
C THR A 50 30.18 28.30 -14.35
N ASP A 51 31.26 28.14 -15.14
CA ASP A 51 31.78 29.14 -16.08
C ASP A 51 31.44 28.78 -17.55
N PHE A 52 30.26 28.18 -17.75
CA PHE A 52 29.73 27.78 -19.06
C PHE A 52 29.31 29.02 -19.88
N THR A 53 30.21 29.58 -20.68
CA THR A 53 29.87 30.55 -21.74
C THR A 53 29.89 29.88 -23.11
N TRP A 54 28.98 30.29 -24.00
CA TRP A 54 28.85 29.77 -25.36
C TRP A 54 30.16 29.89 -26.19
N ASP A 55 31.04 30.83 -25.83
CA ASP A 55 32.34 31.04 -26.49
C ASP A 55 33.37 29.93 -26.22
N GLY A 56 33.21 29.14 -25.15
CA GLY A 56 34.07 27.98 -24.88
C GLY A 56 33.76 26.77 -25.79
N ILE A 57 32.56 26.71 -26.36
CA ILE A 57 32.11 25.61 -27.24
C ILE A 57 32.68 25.77 -28.65
N THR A 58 32.85 27.00 -29.12
CA THR A 58 33.38 27.31 -30.47
C THR A 58 34.86 26.96 -30.61
N GLY A 59 35.66 27.04 -29.53
CA GLY A 59 37.07 26.62 -29.54
C GLY A 59 37.26 25.09 -29.64
N TYR A 60 36.36 24.29 -29.04
CA TYR A 60 36.41 22.83 -29.12
C TYR A 60 35.88 22.26 -30.45
N ALA A 61 35.07 23.03 -31.17
CA ALA A 61 34.52 22.62 -32.46
C ALA A 61 35.57 22.56 -33.59
N GLN A 62 36.72 23.22 -33.45
CA GLN A 62 37.76 23.25 -34.50
C GLN A 62 38.65 22.00 -34.55
N VAL A 63 38.61 21.12 -33.53
CA VAL A 63 39.48 19.92 -33.46
C VAL A 63 38.72 18.61 -33.70
N LEU A 64 37.38 18.65 -33.75
CA LEU A 64 36.56 17.47 -34.00
C LEU A 64 36.07 17.47 -35.45
N HIS A 65 36.44 16.42 -36.19
CA HIS A 65 35.87 16.13 -37.51
C HIS A 65 34.33 16.14 -37.42
N GLU A 66 33.63 16.82 -38.33
CA GLU A 66 32.16 16.93 -38.42
C GLU A 66 31.34 15.69 -37.97
N PRO A 67 31.70 14.44 -38.36
CA PRO A 67 30.97 13.26 -37.92
C PRO A 67 30.95 13.06 -36.39
N SER A 68 31.99 13.47 -35.68
CA SER A 68 32.12 13.33 -34.21
C SER A 68 31.17 14.28 -33.46
N LEU A 69 30.98 15.50 -33.98
CA LEU A 69 30.05 16.48 -33.41
C LEU A 69 28.60 16.05 -33.60
N LEU A 70 28.29 15.44 -34.75
CA LEU A 70 26.96 14.94 -35.05
C LEU A 70 26.58 13.75 -34.16
N GLN A 71 27.52 12.83 -33.91
CA GLN A 71 27.34 11.73 -32.95
C GLN A 71 27.15 12.23 -31.51
N LEU A 72 27.95 13.21 -31.08
CA LEU A 72 27.81 13.80 -29.74
C LEU A 72 26.42 14.44 -29.58
N ARG A 73 25.96 15.18 -30.59
CA ARG A 73 24.63 15.83 -30.58
C ARG A 73 23.48 14.81 -30.56
N GLN A 74 23.62 13.70 -31.30
CA GLN A 74 22.64 12.62 -31.27
C GLN A 74 22.59 11.94 -29.89
N HIS A 75 23.75 11.66 -29.30
CA HIS A 75 23.83 11.07 -27.97
C HIS A 75 23.26 11.98 -26.88
N THR A 76 23.56 13.28 -26.91
CA THR A 76 23.01 14.25 -25.94
C THR A 76 21.50 14.42 -26.09
N ASN A 77 20.99 14.50 -27.32
CA ASN A 77 19.56 14.55 -27.58
C ASN A 77 18.86 13.27 -27.09
N ALA A 78 19.45 12.10 -27.35
CA ALA A 78 18.90 10.82 -26.91
C ALA A 78 18.90 10.67 -25.38
N THR A 79 19.95 11.14 -24.69
CA THR A 79 20.00 11.12 -23.22
C THR A 79 19.00 12.11 -22.63
N MET A 80 18.86 13.31 -23.19
CA MET A 80 17.85 14.29 -22.76
C MET A 80 16.42 13.73 -22.89
N VAL A 81 16.09 13.11 -24.02
CA VAL A 81 14.78 12.46 -24.23
C VAL A 81 14.56 11.34 -23.22
N HIS A 82 15.56 10.48 -22.99
CA HIS A 82 15.45 9.43 -21.98
C HIS A 82 15.19 9.97 -20.58
N VAL A 83 15.91 11.01 -20.15
CA VAL A 83 15.73 11.60 -18.83
C VAL A 83 14.33 12.19 -18.68
N ILE A 84 13.84 12.91 -19.69
CA ILE A 84 12.50 13.50 -19.67
C ILE A 84 11.43 12.41 -19.58
N LEU A 85 11.52 11.36 -20.42
CA LEU A 85 10.55 10.27 -20.41
C LEU A 85 10.59 9.47 -19.11
N ALA A 86 11.78 9.16 -18.60
CA ALA A 86 11.94 8.46 -17.33
C ALA A 86 11.38 9.27 -16.17
N HIS A 87 11.64 10.59 -16.14
CA HIS A 87 11.10 11.48 -15.13
C HIS A 87 9.57 11.55 -15.20
N ALA A 88 9.00 11.74 -16.39
CA ALA A 88 7.56 11.80 -16.60
C ALA A 88 6.85 10.47 -16.21
N ALA A 89 7.45 9.33 -16.53
CA ALA A 89 6.92 8.03 -16.14
C ALA A 89 6.96 7.85 -14.61
N HIS A 90 8.07 8.23 -13.98
CA HIS A 90 8.23 8.12 -12.53
C HIS A 90 7.24 9.04 -11.78
N THR A 91 7.08 10.28 -12.22
CA THR A 91 6.12 11.22 -11.60
C THR A 91 4.68 10.75 -11.77
N ALA A 92 4.31 10.25 -12.95
CA ALA A 92 2.99 9.66 -13.19
C ALA A 92 2.74 8.43 -12.30
N LEU A 93 3.74 7.56 -12.15
CA LEU A 93 3.63 6.38 -11.28
C LEU A 93 3.51 6.78 -9.81
N ALA A 94 4.29 7.75 -9.35
CA ALA A 94 4.22 8.27 -7.98
C ALA A 94 2.84 8.87 -7.68
N ALA A 95 2.26 9.62 -8.62
CA ALA A 95 0.92 10.18 -8.47
C ALA A 95 -0.16 9.07 -8.38
N ARG A 96 -0.05 8.02 -9.22
CA ARG A 96 -0.96 6.86 -9.16
C ARG A 96 -0.84 6.10 -7.84
N HIS A 97 0.39 5.95 -7.34
CA HIS A 97 0.63 5.30 -6.06
C HIS A 97 0.04 6.09 -4.90
N ALA A 98 0.22 7.41 -4.87
CA ALA A 98 -0.40 8.28 -3.88
C ALA A 98 -1.94 8.16 -3.90
N ALA A 99 -2.55 8.23 -5.07
CA ALA A 99 -4.01 8.08 -5.20
C ALA A 99 -4.51 6.71 -4.73
N LEU A 100 -3.72 5.64 -4.97
CA LEU A 100 -4.05 4.30 -4.48
C LEU A 100 -3.94 4.21 -2.95
N GLN A 101 -2.93 4.86 -2.36
CA GLN A 101 -2.76 4.94 -0.92
C GLN A 101 -3.95 5.64 -0.26
N ASP A 102 -4.37 6.79 -0.81
CA ASP A 102 -5.54 7.53 -0.31
C ASP A 102 -6.82 6.67 -0.38
N ALA A 103 -7.01 5.94 -1.49
CA ALA A 103 -8.14 5.03 -1.65
C ALA A 103 -8.11 3.86 -0.65
N HIS A 104 -6.93 3.32 -0.38
CA HIS A 104 -6.73 2.27 0.62
C HIS A 104 -7.07 2.77 2.03
N ASP A 105 -6.60 3.96 2.39
CA ASP A 105 -6.85 4.54 3.72
C ASP A 105 -8.34 4.86 3.92
N ALA A 106 -9.02 5.35 2.88
CA ALA A 106 -10.46 5.54 2.88
C ALA A 106 -11.23 4.21 3.06
N LEU A 107 -10.76 3.13 2.43
CA LEU A 107 -11.36 1.80 2.58
C LEU A 107 -11.13 1.25 3.99
N ALA A 108 -9.93 1.42 4.56
CA ALA A 108 -9.61 1.02 5.92
C ALA A 108 -10.51 1.72 6.95
N ALA A 109 -10.75 3.02 6.78
CA ALA A 109 -11.67 3.78 7.63
C ALA A 109 -13.12 3.26 7.54
N LYS A 110 -13.61 2.96 6.34
CA LYS A 110 -14.94 2.35 6.14
C LYS A 110 -15.04 0.98 6.81
N HIS A 111 -13.99 0.16 6.67
CA HIS A 111 -13.95 -1.16 7.29
C HIS A 111 -13.98 -1.08 8.83
N ALA A 112 -13.22 -0.15 9.42
CA ALA A 112 -13.28 0.10 10.87
C ALA A 112 -14.70 0.52 11.32
N GLY A 113 -15.37 1.38 10.55
CA GLY A 113 -16.77 1.75 10.80
C GLY A 113 -17.73 0.56 10.74
N LEU A 114 -17.55 -0.34 9.77
CA LEU A 114 -18.34 -1.57 9.66
C LEU A 114 -18.13 -2.51 10.85
N ILE A 115 -16.89 -2.66 11.33
CA ILE A 115 -16.58 -3.46 12.52
C ILE A 115 -17.28 -2.89 13.76
N ALA A 116 -17.29 -1.57 13.92
CA ALA A 116 -17.99 -0.91 15.03
C ALA A 116 -19.50 -1.19 14.98
N LEU A 117 -20.13 -0.99 13.81
CA LEU A 117 -21.55 -1.28 13.60
C LEU A 117 -21.89 -2.75 13.86
N TYR A 118 -21.04 -3.68 13.40
CA TYR A 118 -21.21 -5.09 13.65
C TYR A 118 -21.14 -5.41 15.16
N THR A 119 -20.20 -4.79 15.87
CA THR A 119 -20.05 -4.96 17.32
C THR A 119 -21.30 -4.48 18.06
N ASP A 120 -21.84 -3.31 17.68
CA ASP A 120 -23.08 -2.78 18.24
C ASP A 120 -24.27 -3.70 17.97
N LEU A 121 -24.35 -4.26 16.76
CA LEU A 121 -25.40 -5.21 16.39
C LEU A 121 -25.33 -6.49 17.21
N VAL A 122 -24.14 -7.06 17.40
CA VAL A 122 -23.92 -8.25 18.24
C VAL A 122 -24.34 -7.97 19.69
N ASN A 123 -23.99 -6.79 20.23
CA ASN A 123 -24.40 -6.39 21.57
C ASN A 123 -25.92 -6.23 21.70
N ALA A 124 -26.56 -5.65 20.68
CA ALA A 124 -28.02 -5.53 20.64
C ALA A 124 -28.70 -6.91 20.57
N HIS A 125 -28.17 -7.82 19.75
CA HIS A 125 -28.66 -9.19 19.66
C HIS A 125 -28.60 -9.90 21.00
N ARG A 126 -27.46 -9.83 21.71
CA ARG A 126 -27.30 -10.45 23.02
C ARG A 126 -28.28 -9.90 24.07
N ARG A 127 -28.61 -8.60 24.00
CA ARG A 127 -29.63 -8.01 24.88
C ARG A 127 -31.02 -8.56 24.57
N LEU A 128 -31.35 -8.73 23.28
CA LEU A 128 -32.62 -9.32 22.87
C LEU A 128 -32.74 -10.77 23.30
N GLU A 129 -31.68 -11.57 23.17
CA GLU A 129 -31.64 -12.95 23.70
C GLU A 129 -31.97 -12.97 25.20
N GLY A 130 -31.33 -12.11 26.00
CA GLY A 130 -31.63 -12.00 27.44
C GLY A 130 -33.07 -11.57 27.74
N HIS A 131 -33.67 -10.71 26.91
CA HIS A 131 -35.09 -10.37 27.05
C HIS A 131 -36.01 -11.55 26.74
N VAL A 132 -35.68 -12.35 25.72
CA VAL A 132 -36.43 -13.55 25.36
C VAL A 132 -36.37 -14.59 26.47
N GLU A 133 -35.18 -14.83 27.04
CA GLU A 133 -35.02 -15.72 28.20
C GLU A 133 -35.84 -15.25 29.40
N ALA A 134 -35.80 -13.95 29.72
CA ALA A 134 -36.57 -13.39 30.82
C ALA A 134 -38.09 -13.51 30.59
N LEU A 135 -38.56 -13.34 29.35
CA LEU A 135 -39.97 -13.55 28.99
C LEU A 135 -40.35 -15.03 29.10
N GLY A 136 -39.49 -15.94 28.66
CA GLY A 136 -39.68 -17.39 28.82
C GLY A 136 -39.88 -17.78 30.29
N GLY A 137 -38.98 -17.35 31.16
CA GLY A 137 -39.11 -17.62 32.61
C GLY A 137 -40.37 -17.01 33.24
N ARG A 138 -40.84 -15.86 32.74
CA ARG A 138 -42.11 -15.27 33.19
C ARG A 138 -43.32 -16.08 32.73
N VAL A 139 -43.28 -16.63 31.51
CA VAL A 139 -44.35 -17.51 31.00
C VAL A 139 -44.41 -18.79 31.82
N GLU A 140 -43.27 -19.44 32.05
CA GLU A 140 -43.19 -20.65 32.90
C GLU A 140 -43.73 -20.40 34.32
N ALA A 141 -43.39 -19.25 34.91
CA ALA A 141 -43.90 -18.87 36.23
C ALA A 141 -45.44 -18.67 36.22
N LEU A 142 -45.98 -18.04 35.17
CA LEU A 142 -47.44 -17.86 35.03
C LEU A 142 -48.16 -19.19 34.83
N GLU A 143 -47.60 -20.10 34.04
CA GLU A 143 -48.13 -21.46 33.86
C GLU A 143 -48.13 -22.25 35.18
N GLY A 144 -47.06 -22.12 35.99
CA GLY A 144 -46.99 -22.70 37.32
C GLY A 144 -48.05 -22.15 38.28
N VAL A 145 -48.28 -20.83 38.26
CA VAL A 145 -49.36 -20.19 39.04
C VAL A 145 -50.73 -20.68 38.59
N GLN A 146 -50.95 -20.77 37.28
CA GLN A 146 -52.21 -21.28 36.73
C GLN A 146 -52.46 -22.72 37.19
N ALA A 147 -51.46 -23.60 37.08
CA ALA A 147 -51.58 -24.99 37.54
C ALA A 147 -51.94 -25.08 39.03
N GLY A 148 -51.30 -24.27 39.88
CA GLY A 148 -51.62 -24.22 41.32
C GLY A 148 -53.02 -23.67 41.62
N LEU A 149 -53.51 -22.71 40.84
CA LEU A 149 -54.87 -22.18 41.01
C LEU A 149 -55.94 -23.23 40.67
N PHE A 150 -55.72 -24.02 39.60
CA PHE A 150 -56.61 -25.13 39.25
C PHE A 150 -56.61 -26.24 40.32
N ASP A 151 -55.48 -26.53 40.95
CA ASP A 151 -55.41 -27.54 42.02
C ASP A 151 -56.14 -27.09 43.31
N VAL A 152 -56.05 -25.80 43.66
CA VAL A 152 -56.82 -25.21 44.79
C VAL A 152 -58.32 -25.21 44.50
N THR A 153 -58.74 -24.97 43.25
CA THR A 153 -60.17 -24.97 42.92
C THR A 153 -60.78 -26.37 42.89
N VAL A 154 -60.02 -27.41 42.55
CA VAL A 154 -60.50 -28.81 42.60
C VAL A 154 -60.54 -29.35 44.05
N THR A 155 -59.71 -28.83 44.95
CA THR A 155 -59.70 -29.24 46.37
C THR A 155 -60.75 -28.56 47.24
N VAL A 156 -61.32 -27.41 46.83
CA VAL A 156 -62.46 -26.77 47.49
C VAL A 156 -63.78 -27.28 46.89
N VAL A 157 -64.06 -28.58 46.98
CA VAL A 157 -65.42 -29.09 46.90
C VAL A 157 -65.95 -29.15 48.33
N PRO A 158 -66.83 -28.23 48.78
CA PRO A 158 -67.44 -28.37 50.09
C PRO A 158 -68.24 -29.66 50.11
N LYS A 159 -67.85 -30.59 50.99
CA LYS A 159 -68.59 -31.82 51.28
C LYS A 159 -69.88 -31.41 51.97
N VAL A 160 -70.91 -31.10 51.20
CA VAL A 160 -72.26 -30.84 51.72
C VAL A 160 -72.76 -32.15 52.30
N LYS A 161 -72.79 -32.22 53.64
CA LYS A 161 -73.45 -33.31 54.36
C LYS A 161 -74.95 -33.07 54.25
N VAL A 162 -75.59 -33.76 53.31
CA VAL A 162 -77.04 -33.84 53.22
C VAL A 162 -77.49 -34.73 54.37
N GLU A 163 -78.03 -34.13 55.42
CA GLU A 163 -78.76 -34.86 56.47
C GLU A 163 -80.14 -35.19 55.92
N GLY A 164 -80.39 -36.49 55.73
CA GLY A 164 -81.63 -37.03 55.19
C GLY A 164 -82.79 -36.85 56.15
N GLU A 165 -83.88 -36.34 55.58
CA GLU A 165 -85.26 -36.84 55.64
C GLU A 165 -85.58 -37.79 56.80
N GLY A 166 -86.33 -37.25 57.77
CA GLY A 166 -87.24 -38.02 58.60
C GLY A 166 -88.67 -37.65 58.21
N GLU A 167 -89.27 -38.47 57.37
CA GLU A 167 -90.70 -38.47 57.09
C GLU A 167 -91.48 -38.84 58.36
N GLY A 168 -92.59 -38.14 58.59
CA GLY A 168 -93.48 -38.35 59.73
C GLY A 168 -94.83 -37.71 59.42
N GLU A 169 -95.48 -38.21 58.38
CA GLU A 169 -96.93 -38.07 58.21
C GLU A 169 -97.60 -39.22 58.98
N ASP A 170 -98.51 -38.88 59.88
CA ASP A 170 -99.72 -39.66 60.15
C ASP A 170 -100.73 -38.73 60.85
N GLU A 171 -101.66 -38.27 60.02
CA GLU A 171 -102.90 -37.57 60.34
C GLU A 171 -104.02 -38.62 60.33
N GLU A 172 -104.71 -38.88 61.45
CA GLU A 172 -106.14 -39.20 61.39
C GLU A 172 -106.85 -38.99 62.74
N ALA A 173 -108.02 -38.37 62.65
CA ALA A 173 -108.88 -37.89 63.72
C ALA A 173 -109.92 -38.93 64.16
N ALA A 174 -110.25 -38.95 65.47
CA ALA A 174 -111.60 -39.10 66.03
C ALA A 174 -111.56 -38.98 67.56
#